data_AF-A0AAN8F710-F1
#
_entry.id   AF-A0AAN8F710-F1
#
_cell.length_a   1.000
_cell.length_b   1.000
_cell.length_c   1.000
_cell.angle_alpha   90.00
_cell.angle_beta   90.00
_cell.angle_gamma   90.00
#
_symmetry.space_group_name_H-M   'P 1'
#
loop_
_entity.id
_entity.type
_entity.pdbx_description
1 polymer ?
#
loop_
_entity_poly.entity_id
_entity_poly.type
_entity_poly.pdbx_seq_one_letter_code
_entity_poly.pdbx_strand_id
1 'polypeptide(L)'
;EELSSIKPSPDELRLLAQEFFQAGTMTSYPDLRMLECVKMLSHSELISWIDLLRTITGFTQFQRSRCVVALCGILKSELPHLQCSFSHISECRALTEAVIDVFVWIVEAVQAYRDLDDFEVVDVEGVLFQTFSAFLDDPFVFRLMCLATKKYAAVIKSSIVNKLYDLRYQEGSGVMLNYEELRNSFLRIFDPPKFESSELSVKYNFRRSGIRSLTAVFSCFRVLAAVEEVADTMLLFGQINAISHHEIVSDMLHASFMILLEEQETRDNCKSSIEMFFYVKMPRVWAAMIKLGMKPESVVKGVQHMLSECRQVYFSLHSCKLSGHLFLRENIQ
;
A
#
# COMPACT_ATOMS: atom_id res chain seq x y z
N GLU A 1 -18.12 -15.27 36.22
CA GLU A 1 -17.05 -14.26 36.09
C GLU A 1 -15.71 -14.83 35.63
N GLU A 2 -15.52 -16.15 35.49
CA GLU A 2 -14.26 -16.75 35.01
C GLU A 2 -14.13 -16.91 33.48
N LEU A 3 -15.19 -16.64 32.70
CA LEU A 3 -15.16 -16.73 31.23
C LEU A 3 -14.62 -15.45 30.55
N SER A 4 -14.49 -14.35 31.28
CA SER A 4 -14.01 -13.06 30.74
C SER A 4 -12.47 -12.91 30.77
N SER A 5 -11.73 -13.88 31.32
CA SER A 5 -10.26 -13.81 31.44
C SER A 5 -9.49 -14.62 30.39
N ILE A 6 -10.17 -15.47 29.60
CA ILE A 6 -9.53 -16.22 28.51
C ILE A 6 -9.63 -15.37 27.25
N LYS A 7 -8.63 -14.53 27.00
CA LYS A 7 -8.49 -13.93 25.67
C LYS A 7 -8.01 -15.04 24.73
N PRO A 8 -8.79 -15.39 23.68
CA PRO A 8 -8.32 -16.36 22.71
C PRO A 8 -7.02 -15.86 22.09
N SER A 9 -6.07 -16.78 21.91
CA SER A 9 -4.80 -16.49 21.27
C SER A 9 -5.04 -16.12 19.79
N PRO A 10 -4.12 -15.34 19.18
CA PRO A 10 -4.21 -15.02 17.75
C PRO A 10 -4.28 -16.27 16.86
N ASP A 11 -3.62 -17.36 17.25
CA ASP A 11 -3.61 -18.60 16.49
C ASP A 11 -4.97 -19.32 16.55
N GLU A 12 -5.63 -19.32 17.71
CA GLU A 12 -7.00 -19.87 17.86
C GLU A 12 -8.01 -19.07 17.04
N LEU A 13 -7.86 -17.75 16.95
CA LEU A 13 -8.73 -16.90 16.13
C LEU A 13 -8.51 -17.13 14.63
N ARG A 14 -7.26 -17.35 14.19
CA ARG A 14 -6.97 -17.74 12.81
C ARG A 14 -7.55 -19.11 12.47
N LEU A 15 -7.43 -20.09 13.38
CA LEU A 15 -8.04 -21.41 13.20
C LEU A 15 -9.56 -21.29 13.08
N LEU A 16 -10.20 -20.51 13.95
CA LEU A 16 -11.63 -20.26 13.89
C LEU A 16 -12.06 -19.64 12.55
N ALA A 17 -11.30 -18.66 12.05
CA ALA A 17 -11.55 -18.05 10.74
C ALA A 17 -11.45 -19.08 9.61
N GLN A 18 -10.46 -19.99 9.66
CA GLN A 18 -10.31 -21.09 8.70
C GLN A 18 -11.47 -22.08 8.77
N GLU A 19 -11.94 -22.45 9.96
CA GLU A 19 -13.08 -23.35 10.14
C GLU A 19 -14.38 -22.75 9.58
N PHE A 20 -14.65 -21.46 9.86
CA PHE A 20 -15.79 -20.76 9.25
C PHE A 20 -15.65 -20.67 7.74
N PHE A 21 -14.44 -20.42 7.24
CA PHE A 21 -14.19 -20.38 5.80
C PHE A 21 -14.42 -21.74 5.12
N GLN A 22 -13.90 -22.82 5.72
CA GLN A 22 -14.10 -24.18 5.22
C GLN A 22 -15.59 -24.55 5.25
N ALA A 23 -16.29 -24.29 6.35
CA ALA A 23 -17.73 -24.51 6.44
C ALA A 23 -18.50 -23.70 5.38
N GLY A 24 -18.10 -22.44 5.17
CA GLY A 24 -18.68 -21.54 4.18
C GLY A 24 -18.45 -21.95 2.73
N THR A 25 -17.39 -22.72 2.46
CA THR A 25 -16.99 -23.11 1.11
C THR A 25 -17.10 -24.61 0.84
N MET A 26 -17.58 -25.41 1.82
CA MET A 26 -17.60 -26.88 1.78
C MET A 26 -18.46 -27.45 0.64
N THR A 27 -19.52 -26.74 0.27
CA THR A 27 -20.46 -27.12 -0.80
C THR A 27 -20.24 -26.30 -2.07
N SER A 28 -20.83 -26.71 -3.19
CA SER A 28 -20.79 -25.93 -4.45
C SER A 28 -21.55 -24.60 -4.34
N TYR A 29 -22.46 -24.48 -3.36
CA TYR A 29 -23.07 -23.21 -2.97
C TYR A 29 -22.40 -22.67 -1.72
N PRO A 30 -21.91 -21.42 -1.72
CA PRO A 30 -21.30 -20.85 -0.53
C PRO A 30 -22.35 -20.56 0.55
N ASP A 31 -22.05 -20.89 1.81
CA ASP A 31 -22.80 -20.37 2.94
C ASP A 31 -22.31 -18.95 3.26
N LEU A 32 -23.06 -17.97 2.74
CA LEU A 32 -22.76 -16.56 2.91
C LEU A 32 -22.74 -16.12 4.38
N ARG A 33 -23.46 -16.80 5.28
CA ARG A 33 -23.46 -16.45 6.70
C ARG A 33 -22.13 -16.81 7.36
N MET A 34 -21.58 -17.98 7.01
CA MET A 34 -20.28 -18.40 7.52
C MET A 34 -19.16 -17.52 6.96
N LEU A 35 -19.23 -17.15 5.68
CA LEU A 35 -18.29 -16.20 5.08
C LEU A 35 -18.40 -14.79 5.71
N GLU A 36 -19.61 -14.35 6.06
CA GLU A 36 -19.80 -13.09 6.79
C GLU A 36 -19.18 -13.14 8.19
N CYS A 37 -19.21 -14.28 8.88
CA CYS A 37 -18.50 -14.44 10.15
C CYS A 37 -16.99 -14.20 9.99
N VAL A 38 -16.37 -14.69 8.91
CA VAL A 38 -14.94 -14.46 8.63
C VAL A 38 -14.66 -12.97 8.44
N LYS A 39 -15.53 -12.24 7.70
CA LYS A 39 -15.43 -10.78 7.57
C LYS A 39 -15.57 -10.08 8.92
N MET A 40 -16.56 -10.46 9.72
CA MET A 40 -16.79 -9.85 11.03
C MET A 40 -15.59 -10.01 11.96
N LEU A 41 -14.82 -11.10 11.87
CA LEU A 41 -13.58 -11.27 12.62
C LEU A 41 -12.52 -10.22 12.23
N SER A 42 -12.37 -9.91 10.94
CA SER A 42 -11.42 -8.88 10.50
C SER A 42 -11.87 -7.47 10.84
N HIS A 43 -13.16 -7.17 10.67
CA HIS A 43 -13.77 -5.89 11.06
C HIS A 43 -13.70 -5.63 12.57
N SER A 44 -13.74 -6.70 13.38
CA SER A 44 -13.59 -6.62 14.84
C SER A 44 -12.13 -6.60 15.29
N GLU A 45 -11.17 -6.51 14.36
CA GLU A 45 -9.73 -6.55 14.61
C GLU A 45 -9.26 -7.82 15.36
N LEU A 46 -10.04 -8.91 15.29
CA LEU A 46 -9.69 -10.20 15.90
C LEU A 46 -8.71 -10.99 15.03
N ILE A 47 -8.80 -10.82 13.72
CA ILE A 47 -7.81 -11.28 12.75
C ILE A 47 -7.34 -10.10 11.90
N SER A 48 -6.13 -10.17 11.36
CA SER A 48 -5.63 -9.11 10.48
C SER A 48 -6.24 -9.22 9.08
N TRP A 49 -6.23 -8.13 8.32
CA TRP A 49 -6.57 -8.16 6.89
C TRP A 49 -5.68 -9.11 6.10
N ILE A 50 -4.43 -9.29 6.53
CA ILE A 50 -3.48 -10.25 5.95
C ILE A 50 -4.00 -11.69 6.13
N ASP A 51 -4.53 -12.01 7.31
CA ASP A 51 -5.10 -13.33 7.60
C ASP A 51 -6.34 -13.59 6.75
N LEU A 52 -7.21 -12.58 6.56
CA LEU A 52 -8.37 -12.68 5.67
C LEU A 52 -7.94 -12.97 4.22
N LEU A 53 -7.02 -12.16 3.67
CA LEU A 53 -6.55 -12.34 2.30
C LEU A 53 -5.93 -13.73 2.10
N ARG A 54 -5.08 -14.18 3.03
CA ARG A 54 -4.47 -15.52 3.00
C ARG A 54 -5.49 -16.65 3.10
N THR A 55 -6.55 -16.46 3.89
CA THR A 55 -7.64 -17.44 4.02
C THR A 55 -8.37 -17.57 2.69
N ILE A 56 -8.67 -16.46 2.02
CA ILE A 56 -9.33 -16.46 0.71
C ILE A 56 -8.43 -17.07 -0.37
N THR A 57 -7.16 -16.65 -0.46
CA THR A 57 -6.23 -17.14 -1.48
C THR A 57 -5.81 -18.61 -1.26
N GLY A 58 -6.04 -19.15 -0.06
CA GLY A 58 -5.90 -20.58 0.22
C GLY A 58 -6.95 -21.47 -0.46
N PHE A 59 -8.02 -20.90 -1.04
CA PHE A 59 -9.05 -21.65 -1.73
C PHE A 59 -8.60 -22.09 -3.12
N THR A 60 -8.33 -23.39 -3.33
CA THR A 60 -7.85 -23.91 -4.62
C THR A 60 -8.91 -24.70 -5.41
N GLN A 61 -10.12 -24.85 -4.87
CA GLN A 61 -11.20 -25.65 -5.47
C GLN A 61 -11.99 -24.83 -6.49
N PHE A 62 -11.29 -24.37 -7.53
CA PHE A 62 -11.83 -23.44 -8.53
C PHE A 62 -13.07 -23.97 -9.23
N GLN A 63 -13.26 -25.29 -9.34
CA GLN A 63 -14.49 -25.92 -9.88
C GLN A 63 -15.80 -25.48 -9.19
N ARG A 64 -15.74 -24.90 -7.98
CA ARG A 64 -16.92 -24.37 -7.27
C ARG A 64 -17.15 -22.90 -7.62
N SER A 65 -17.74 -22.62 -8.78
CA SER A 65 -17.96 -21.27 -9.33
C SER A 65 -18.63 -20.28 -8.41
N ARG A 66 -19.72 -20.68 -7.77
CA ARG A 66 -20.44 -19.76 -6.89
C ARG A 66 -19.63 -19.42 -5.65
N CYS A 67 -18.76 -20.31 -5.17
CA CYS A 67 -17.80 -19.99 -4.13
C CYS A 67 -16.78 -18.98 -4.64
N VAL A 68 -16.17 -19.21 -5.81
CA VAL A 68 -15.22 -18.25 -6.41
C VAL A 68 -15.85 -16.86 -6.57
N VAL A 69 -17.07 -16.78 -7.10
CA VAL A 69 -17.80 -15.50 -7.25
C VAL A 69 -18.08 -14.84 -5.90
N ALA A 70 -18.49 -15.60 -4.88
CA ALA A 70 -18.70 -15.06 -3.54
C ALA A 70 -17.40 -14.53 -2.93
N LEU A 71 -16.29 -15.26 -3.08
CA LEU A 71 -14.97 -14.84 -2.61
C LEU A 71 -14.49 -13.56 -3.31
N CYS A 72 -14.67 -13.45 -4.63
CA CYS A 72 -14.44 -12.21 -5.37
C CYS A 72 -15.30 -11.05 -4.84
N GLY A 73 -16.56 -11.32 -4.50
CA GLY A 73 -17.44 -10.36 -3.85
C GLY A 73 -16.86 -9.83 -2.53
N ILE A 74 -16.35 -10.72 -1.69
CA ILE A 74 -15.70 -10.36 -0.41
C ILE A 74 -14.45 -9.52 -0.67
N LEU A 75 -13.55 -9.97 -1.55
CA LEU A 75 -12.32 -9.26 -1.88
C LEU A 75 -12.61 -7.83 -2.36
N LYS A 76 -13.61 -7.63 -3.22
CA LYS A 76 -14.04 -6.31 -3.68
C LYS A 76 -14.62 -5.46 -2.54
N SER A 77 -15.48 -6.04 -1.70
CA SER A 77 -16.13 -5.29 -0.61
C SER A 77 -15.15 -4.85 0.47
N GLU A 78 -14.10 -5.63 0.70
CA GLU A 78 -13.13 -5.40 1.78
C GLU A 78 -11.91 -4.58 1.33
N LEU A 79 -11.76 -4.34 0.02
CA LEU A 79 -10.68 -3.55 -0.56
C LEU A 79 -10.49 -2.17 0.10
N PRO A 80 -11.54 -1.37 0.41
CA PRO A 80 -11.38 -0.06 1.06
C PRO A 80 -10.85 -0.12 2.49
N HIS A 81 -10.91 -1.30 3.13
CA HIS A 81 -10.50 -1.51 4.51
C HIS A 81 -9.07 -2.04 4.64
N LEU A 82 -8.43 -2.43 3.53
CA LEU A 82 -7.05 -2.87 3.54
C LEU A 82 -6.14 -1.75 4.04
N GLN A 83 -5.49 -2.03 5.17
CA GLN A 83 -4.53 -1.13 5.81
C GLN A 83 -3.40 -1.94 6.45
N CYS A 84 -2.22 -1.33 6.52
CA CYS A 84 -1.08 -1.85 7.29
C CYS A 84 -0.76 -0.87 8.43
N SER A 85 -0.52 -1.38 9.65
CA SER A 85 0.09 -0.55 10.69
C SER A 85 1.57 -0.28 10.37
N PHE A 86 1.94 0.99 10.26
CA PHE A 86 3.31 1.38 9.89
C PHE A 86 4.36 1.09 10.97
N SER A 87 3.91 0.75 12.18
CA SER A 87 4.75 0.40 13.32
C SER A 87 5.59 -0.85 13.07
N HIS A 88 5.13 -1.78 12.22
CA HIS A 88 5.80 -3.06 11.99
C HIS A 88 6.09 -3.32 10.51
N ILE A 89 7.37 -3.29 10.11
CA ILE A 89 7.81 -3.56 8.71
C ILE A 89 7.34 -4.94 8.24
N SER A 90 7.38 -5.92 9.14
CA SER A 90 6.95 -7.29 8.89
C SER A 90 5.49 -7.35 8.44
N GLU A 91 4.63 -6.49 8.99
CA GLU A 91 3.21 -6.45 8.66
C GLU A 91 2.99 -5.91 7.24
N CYS A 92 3.67 -4.82 6.86
CA CYS A 92 3.51 -4.27 5.52
C CYS A 92 4.11 -5.20 4.46
N ARG A 93 5.21 -5.89 4.77
CA ARG A 93 5.75 -6.94 3.90
C ARG A 93 4.76 -8.10 3.74
N ALA A 94 4.19 -8.57 4.84
CA ALA A 94 3.23 -9.66 4.81
C ALA A 94 1.94 -9.28 4.07
N LEU A 95 1.50 -8.01 4.15
CA LEU A 95 0.40 -7.49 3.35
C LEU A 95 0.77 -7.41 1.87
N THR A 96 1.98 -6.94 1.52
CA THR A 96 2.46 -6.96 0.14
C THR A 96 2.43 -8.37 -0.44
N GLU A 97 2.94 -9.36 0.29
CA GLU A 97 2.90 -10.77 -0.12
C GLU A 97 1.46 -11.26 -0.30
N ALA A 98 0.57 -10.97 0.66
CA ALA A 98 -0.84 -11.37 0.56
C ALA A 98 -1.56 -10.72 -0.64
N VAL A 99 -1.26 -9.46 -0.97
CA VAL A 99 -1.82 -8.79 -2.16
C VAL A 99 -1.28 -9.39 -3.45
N ILE A 100 0.01 -9.75 -3.51
CA ILE A 100 0.57 -10.50 -4.65
C ILE A 100 -0.15 -11.84 -4.79
N ASP A 101 -0.37 -12.56 -3.68
CA ASP A 101 -1.08 -13.84 -3.67
C ASP A 101 -2.52 -13.69 -4.19
N VAL A 102 -3.21 -12.56 -3.93
CA VAL A 102 -4.54 -12.29 -4.51
C VAL A 102 -4.47 -12.20 -6.03
N PHE A 103 -3.51 -11.44 -6.58
CA PHE A 103 -3.36 -11.35 -8.04
C PHE A 103 -3.00 -12.70 -8.67
N VAL A 104 -2.13 -13.47 -8.02
CA VAL A 104 -1.77 -14.83 -8.46
C VAL A 104 -3.00 -15.74 -8.43
N TRP A 105 -3.75 -15.74 -7.33
CA TRP A 105 -4.95 -16.54 -7.15
C TRP A 105 -6.02 -16.23 -8.20
N ILE A 106 -6.26 -14.95 -8.51
CA ILE A 106 -7.21 -14.54 -9.55
C ILE A 106 -6.78 -15.10 -10.91
N VAL A 107 -5.50 -14.97 -11.27
CA VAL A 107 -4.99 -15.43 -12.57
C VAL A 107 -5.03 -16.96 -12.66
N GLU A 108 -4.73 -17.67 -11.57
CA GLU A 108 -4.84 -19.13 -11.49
C GLU A 108 -6.29 -19.60 -11.62
N ALA A 109 -7.23 -18.90 -10.99
CA ALA A 109 -8.64 -19.17 -11.15
C ALA A 109 -9.07 -19.02 -12.62
N VAL A 110 -8.68 -17.92 -13.29
CA VAL A 110 -9.02 -17.69 -14.70
C VAL A 110 -8.48 -18.82 -15.59
N GLN A 111 -7.24 -19.25 -15.37
CA GLN A 111 -6.64 -20.38 -16.10
C GLN A 111 -7.43 -21.68 -15.87
N ALA A 112 -7.71 -22.00 -14.61
CA ALA A 112 -8.46 -23.21 -14.26
C ALA A 112 -9.86 -23.22 -14.90
N TYR A 113 -10.52 -22.06 -15.01
CA TYR A 113 -11.83 -21.96 -15.64
C TYR A 113 -11.82 -22.14 -17.15
N ARG A 114 -10.74 -21.73 -17.83
CA ARG A 114 -10.60 -21.93 -19.28
C ARG A 114 -10.27 -23.36 -19.65
N ASP A 115 -9.64 -24.09 -18.74
CA ASP A 115 -9.40 -25.53 -18.90
C ASP A 115 -10.67 -26.35 -18.60
N LEU A 116 -11.69 -25.76 -17.97
CA LEU A 116 -12.98 -26.39 -17.67
C LEU A 116 -13.96 -26.12 -18.82
N ASP A 117 -14.33 -27.18 -19.52
CA ASP A 117 -15.29 -27.19 -20.64
C ASP A 117 -16.75 -27.15 -20.13
N ASP A 118 -17.04 -26.23 -19.19
CA ASP A 118 -18.27 -26.28 -18.38
C ASP A 118 -19.31 -25.22 -18.79
N PHE A 119 -20.53 -25.68 -19.05
CA PHE A 119 -21.72 -24.88 -19.44
C PHE A 119 -22.37 -24.18 -18.23
N GLU A 120 -21.58 -23.62 -17.32
CA GLU A 120 -22.16 -22.92 -16.18
C GLU A 120 -22.70 -21.54 -16.57
N VAL A 121 -23.91 -21.22 -16.11
CA VAL A 121 -24.63 -19.96 -16.39
C VAL A 121 -23.96 -18.74 -15.72
N VAL A 122 -22.99 -18.96 -14.82
CA VAL A 122 -22.36 -17.92 -14.02
C VAL A 122 -21.12 -17.40 -14.74
N ASP A 123 -21.05 -16.09 -14.99
CA ASP A 123 -19.88 -15.42 -15.59
C ASP A 123 -18.72 -15.31 -14.59
N VAL A 124 -18.06 -16.42 -14.30
CA VAL A 124 -16.93 -16.45 -13.34
C VAL A 124 -15.71 -15.72 -13.90
N GLU A 125 -15.42 -15.91 -15.19
CA GLU A 125 -14.28 -15.27 -15.86
C GLU A 125 -14.41 -13.74 -15.82
N GLY A 126 -15.59 -13.20 -16.14
CA GLY A 126 -15.86 -11.77 -16.04
C GLY A 126 -15.78 -11.24 -14.60
N VAL A 127 -16.26 -11.99 -13.61
CA VAL A 127 -16.14 -11.61 -12.19
C VAL A 127 -14.68 -11.56 -11.74
N LEU A 128 -13.86 -12.54 -12.12
CA LEU A 128 -12.43 -12.59 -11.83
C LEU A 128 -11.70 -11.42 -12.49
N PHE A 129 -11.96 -11.16 -13.77
CA PHE A 129 -11.40 -10.02 -14.52
C PHE A 129 -11.71 -8.69 -13.81
N GLN A 130 -12.98 -8.46 -13.47
CA GLN A 130 -13.39 -7.24 -12.78
C GLN A 130 -12.78 -7.12 -11.37
N THR A 131 -12.54 -8.24 -10.69
CA THR A 131 -11.88 -8.25 -9.36
C THR A 131 -10.42 -7.86 -9.50
N PHE A 132 -9.73 -8.38 -10.51
CA PHE A 132 -8.36 -7.99 -10.83
C PHE A 132 -8.28 -6.49 -11.10
N SER A 133 -9.15 -5.97 -11.97
CA SER A 133 -9.20 -4.53 -12.30
C SER A 133 -9.47 -3.69 -11.07
N ALA A 134 -10.45 -4.05 -10.24
CA ALA A 134 -10.77 -3.31 -9.02
C ALA A 134 -9.58 -3.21 -8.06
N PHE A 135 -8.83 -4.30 -7.87
CA PHE A 135 -7.59 -4.28 -7.07
C PHE A 135 -6.51 -3.41 -7.72
N LEU A 136 -6.35 -3.48 -9.03
CA LEU A 136 -5.34 -2.69 -9.73
C LEU A 136 -5.66 -1.18 -9.72
N ASP A 137 -6.93 -0.82 -9.81
CA ASP A 137 -7.41 0.57 -9.83
C ASP A 137 -7.44 1.19 -8.42
N ASP A 138 -7.37 0.38 -7.36
CA ASP A 138 -7.27 0.89 -6.00
C ASP A 138 -5.91 1.60 -5.78
N PRO A 139 -5.92 2.89 -5.37
CA PRO A 139 -4.69 3.65 -5.22
C PRO A 139 -3.72 3.09 -4.18
N PHE A 140 -4.23 2.43 -3.14
CA PHE A 140 -3.39 1.83 -2.10
C PHE A 140 -2.68 0.59 -2.64
N VAL A 141 -3.44 -0.34 -3.23
CA VAL A 141 -2.91 -1.56 -3.84
C VAL A 141 -1.94 -1.24 -4.98
N PHE A 142 -2.29 -0.31 -5.88
CA PHE A 142 -1.42 0.09 -6.99
C PHE A 142 -0.05 0.55 -6.48
N ARG A 143 -0.02 1.44 -5.48
CA ARG A 143 1.22 1.97 -4.88
C ARG A 143 2.01 0.89 -4.15
N LEU A 144 1.31 0.02 -3.42
CA LEU A 144 1.93 -1.12 -2.74
C LEU A 144 2.63 -2.03 -3.75
N MET A 145 1.97 -2.32 -4.89
CA MET A 145 2.51 -3.15 -5.96
C MET A 145 3.68 -2.48 -6.69
N CYS A 146 3.63 -1.18 -6.94
CA CYS A 146 4.77 -0.43 -7.49
C CYS A 146 6.05 -0.62 -6.67
N LEU A 147 5.92 -0.58 -5.33
CA LEU A 147 7.06 -0.75 -4.43
C LEU A 147 7.49 -2.21 -4.34
N ALA A 148 6.51 -3.12 -4.34
CA ALA A 148 6.77 -4.55 -4.39
C ALA A 148 7.65 -4.95 -5.59
N THR A 149 7.57 -4.25 -6.73
CA THR A 149 8.41 -4.54 -7.90
C THR A 149 9.91 -4.52 -7.58
N LYS A 150 10.38 -3.69 -6.64
CA LYS A 150 11.83 -3.64 -6.32
C LYS A 150 12.36 -4.94 -5.75
N LYS A 151 11.52 -5.68 -5.01
CA LYS A 151 11.92 -6.92 -4.32
C LYS A 151 11.33 -8.18 -4.97
N TYR A 152 10.09 -8.10 -5.46
CA TYR A 152 9.30 -9.22 -5.95
C TYR A 152 9.11 -9.21 -7.48
N ALA A 153 9.84 -8.37 -8.23
CA ALA A 153 9.72 -8.28 -9.69
C ALA A 153 9.76 -9.63 -10.40
N ALA A 154 10.63 -10.55 -9.98
CA ALA A 154 10.74 -11.87 -10.59
C ALA A 154 9.44 -12.67 -10.45
N VAL A 155 8.88 -12.73 -9.24
CA VAL A 155 7.64 -13.45 -8.92
C VAL A 155 6.44 -12.81 -9.62
N ILE A 156 6.35 -11.47 -9.60
CA ILE A 156 5.27 -10.73 -10.26
C ILE A 156 5.31 -10.99 -11.78
N LYS A 157 6.50 -10.98 -12.39
CA LYS A 157 6.64 -11.27 -13.83
C LYS A 157 6.26 -12.71 -14.15
N SER A 158 6.79 -13.68 -13.43
CA SER A 158 6.56 -15.10 -13.72
C SER A 158 5.13 -15.54 -13.45
N SER A 159 4.53 -15.09 -12.34
CA SER A 159 3.29 -15.64 -11.80
C SER A 159 2.05 -14.83 -12.18
N ILE A 160 2.23 -13.59 -12.66
CA ILE A 160 1.12 -12.72 -13.05
C ILE A 160 1.28 -12.28 -14.51
N VAL A 161 2.36 -11.57 -14.85
CA VAL A 161 2.52 -10.97 -16.19
C VAL A 161 2.59 -12.03 -17.29
N ASN A 162 3.37 -13.10 -17.10
CA ASN A 162 3.50 -14.16 -18.09
C ASN A 162 2.19 -14.94 -18.23
N LYS A 163 1.54 -15.27 -17.12
CA LYS A 163 0.24 -15.95 -17.14
C LYS A 163 -0.85 -15.12 -17.84
N LEU A 164 -0.90 -13.80 -17.61
CA LEU A 164 -1.79 -12.88 -18.35
C LEU A 164 -1.45 -12.82 -19.85
N TYR A 165 -0.17 -12.95 -20.21
CA TYR A 165 0.25 -13.04 -21.61
C TYR A 165 -0.22 -14.35 -22.25
N ASP A 166 -0.09 -15.47 -21.56
CA ASP A 166 -0.53 -16.79 -22.06
C ASP A 166 -2.05 -16.84 -22.25
N LEU A 167 -2.81 -16.23 -21.33
CA LEU A 167 -4.26 -16.07 -21.43
C LEU A 167 -4.71 -15.29 -22.67
N ARG A 168 -3.85 -14.44 -23.27
CA ARG A 168 -4.19 -13.75 -24.52
C ARG A 168 -4.35 -14.72 -25.69
N TYR A 169 -3.58 -15.81 -25.72
CA TYR A 169 -3.47 -16.69 -26.90
C TYR A 169 -4.38 -17.91 -26.84
N GLN A 170 -5.06 -18.13 -25.71
CA GLN A 170 -6.06 -19.18 -25.57
C GLN A 170 -7.41 -18.67 -26.10
N GLU A 171 -7.67 -18.89 -27.39
CA GLU A 171 -8.96 -18.65 -28.03
C GLU A 171 -9.96 -19.73 -27.58
N GLY A 172 -10.91 -19.37 -26.70
CA GLY A 172 -11.89 -20.35 -26.23
C GLY A 172 -12.89 -19.88 -25.19
N SER A 173 -13.57 -18.73 -25.35
CA SER A 173 -14.91 -18.51 -24.78
C SER A 173 -15.54 -17.24 -25.38
N GLY A 174 -16.87 -17.21 -25.51
CA GLY A 174 -17.63 -16.20 -26.26
C GLY A 174 -17.67 -14.77 -25.70
N VAL A 175 -16.87 -14.44 -24.68
CA VAL A 175 -16.72 -13.07 -24.15
C VAL A 175 -15.28 -12.63 -24.37
N MET A 176 -15.07 -11.73 -25.32
CA MET A 176 -13.72 -11.24 -25.64
C MET A 176 -13.24 -10.25 -24.56
N LEU A 177 -12.89 -10.77 -23.38
CA LEU A 177 -12.28 -9.98 -22.32
C LEU A 177 -10.88 -9.53 -22.75
N ASN A 178 -10.58 -8.25 -22.58
CA ASN A 178 -9.35 -7.65 -23.07
C ASN A 178 -8.17 -7.88 -22.09
N TYR A 179 -7.65 -9.12 -22.05
CA TYR A 179 -6.48 -9.47 -21.24
C TYR A 179 -5.21 -8.74 -21.67
N GLU A 180 -5.13 -8.28 -22.92
CA GLU A 180 -4.04 -7.43 -23.39
C GLU A 180 -4.07 -6.06 -22.68
N GLU A 181 -5.22 -5.41 -22.62
CA GLU A 181 -5.40 -4.16 -21.87
C GLU A 181 -5.20 -4.36 -20.38
N LEU A 182 -5.72 -5.45 -19.79
CA LEU A 182 -5.49 -5.76 -18.38
C LEU A 182 -4.00 -5.93 -18.06
N ARG A 183 -3.26 -6.65 -18.91
CA ARG A 183 -1.81 -6.82 -18.80
C ARG A 183 -1.08 -5.49 -18.95
N ASN A 184 -1.44 -4.69 -19.94
CA ASN A 184 -0.82 -3.38 -20.17
C ASN A 184 -1.07 -2.43 -19.00
N SER A 185 -2.29 -2.43 -18.44
CA SER A 185 -2.63 -1.69 -17.23
C SER A 185 -1.82 -2.19 -16.03
N PHE A 186 -1.69 -3.50 -15.85
CA PHE A 186 -0.91 -4.07 -14.75
C PHE A 186 0.58 -3.75 -14.88
N LEU A 187 1.13 -3.73 -16.10
CA LEU A 187 2.53 -3.38 -16.35
C LEU A 187 2.89 -1.97 -15.89
N ARG A 188 1.91 -1.06 -15.75
CA ARG A 188 2.12 0.28 -15.20
C ARG A 188 2.66 0.28 -13.78
N ILE A 189 2.55 -0.82 -13.01
CA ILE A 189 3.17 -0.89 -11.69
C ILE A 189 4.71 -0.85 -11.77
N PHE A 190 5.29 -1.21 -12.91
CA PHE A 190 6.74 -1.13 -13.14
C PHE A 190 7.20 0.26 -13.60
N ASP A 191 6.26 1.15 -13.95
CA ASP A 191 6.60 2.52 -14.27
C ASP A 191 7.03 3.26 -12.99
N PRO A 192 7.89 4.29 -13.10
CA PRO A 192 8.21 5.13 -11.97
C PRO A 192 6.92 5.70 -11.37
N PRO A 193 6.73 5.65 -10.03
CA PRO A 193 5.51 6.15 -9.41
C PRO A 193 5.33 7.64 -9.76
N LYS A 194 4.24 7.96 -10.46
CA LYS A 194 3.84 9.34 -10.71
C LYS A 194 3.13 9.83 -9.44
N PHE A 195 3.72 10.80 -8.75
CA PHE A 195 3.11 11.38 -7.57
C PHE A 195 2.10 12.44 -8.02
N GLU A 196 0.81 12.10 -7.98
CA GLU A 196 -0.24 13.08 -8.23
C GLU A 196 -0.29 14.06 -7.07
N SER A 197 0.11 15.31 -7.33
CA SER A 197 -0.08 16.43 -6.41
C SER A 197 -1.54 16.87 -6.46
N SER A 198 -2.37 16.32 -5.57
CA SER A 198 -3.68 16.91 -5.27
C SER A 198 -3.46 18.32 -4.69
N GLU A 199 -4.14 19.32 -5.26
CA GLU A 199 -4.06 20.73 -4.82
C GLU A 199 -4.31 20.81 -3.31
N LEU A 200 -3.27 21.16 -2.55
CA LEU A 200 -3.39 21.34 -1.11
C LEU A 200 -4.15 22.65 -0.86
N SER A 201 -5.40 22.56 -0.38
CA SER A 201 -6.15 23.77 0.00
C SER A 201 -5.53 24.41 1.25
N VAL A 202 -5.07 25.64 1.08
CA VAL A 202 -4.29 26.47 2.00
C VAL A 202 -5.05 26.77 3.31
N LYS A 203 -4.85 25.96 4.35
CA LYS A 203 -5.11 26.33 5.77
C LYS A 203 -4.17 25.61 6.76
N TYR A 204 -2.90 25.45 6.39
CA TYR A 204 -1.89 24.92 7.32
C TYR A 204 -1.34 26.07 8.18
N ASN A 205 -1.56 26.05 9.50
CA ASN A 205 -1.22 27.16 10.41
C ASN A 205 0.05 26.86 11.22
N PHE A 206 1.04 27.76 11.18
CA PHE A 206 2.41 27.52 11.64
C PHE A 206 2.64 27.95 13.10
N ARG A 207 3.34 27.13 13.91
CA ARG A 207 3.68 27.46 15.31
C ARG A 207 5.18 27.51 15.67
N ARG A 208 6.13 27.14 14.81
CA ARG A 208 7.58 27.17 15.15
C ARG A 208 8.41 28.02 14.19
N SER A 209 9.16 28.99 14.74
CA SER A 209 10.00 29.96 14.01
C SER A 209 11.21 29.32 13.31
N GLY A 210 11.74 28.21 13.80
CA GLY A 210 12.88 27.48 13.19
C GLY A 210 12.59 26.90 11.81
N ILE A 211 11.31 26.67 11.50
CA ILE A 211 10.87 26.10 10.22
C ILE A 211 11.13 27.08 9.07
N ARG A 212 10.96 28.39 9.26
CA ARG A 212 11.22 29.40 8.21
C ARG A 212 12.69 29.46 7.80
N SER A 213 13.60 29.32 8.78
CA SER A 213 15.04 29.25 8.52
C SER A 213 15.42 27.97 7.79
N LEU A 214 14.81 26.84 8.14
CA LEU A 214 14.98 25.58 7.41
C LEU A 214 14.40 25.66 5.99
N THR A 215 13.26 26.30 5.76
CA THR A 215 12.67 26.49 4.43
C THR A 215 13.64 27.21 3.48
N ALA A 216 14.28 28.30 3.92
CA ALA A 216 15.26 29.04 3.12
C ALA A 216 16.51 28.18 2.81
N VAL A 217 17.00 27.44 3.82
CA VAL A 217 18.18 26.56 3.70
C VAL A 217 17.90 25.36 2.79
N PHE A 218 16.72 24.75 2.90
CA PHE A 218 16.27 23.65 2.05
C PHE A 218 16.05 24.08 0.60
N SER A 219 15.55 25.30 0.38
CA SER A 219 15.37 25.84 -0.97
C SER A 219 16.71 25.92 -1.74
N CYS A 220 17.81 26.23 -1.04
CA CYS A 220 19.17 26.22 -1.60
C CYS A 220 19.77 24.81 -1.71
N PHE A 221 19.62 23.97 -0.68
CA PHE A 221 20.23 22.64 -0.65
C PHE A 221 19.55 21.59 -1.52
N ARG A 222 18.27 21.78 -1.88
CA ARG A 222 17.53 20.78 -2.65
C ARG A 222 18.17 20.44 -4.00
N VAL A 223 18.74 21.44 -4.68
CA VAL A 223 19.33 21.28 -6.02
C VAL A 223 20.83 20.98 -5.97
N LEU A 224 21.59 21.62 -5.06
CA LEU A 224 23.05 21.72 -5.22
C LEU A 224 23.90 20.89 -4.24
N ALA A 225 23.43 20.64 -3.01
CA ALA A 225 24.27 20.01 -1.98
C ALA A 225 24.26 18.46 -2.05
N ALA A 226 25.35 17.83 -1.67
CA ALA A 226 25.44 16.37 -1.53
C ALA A 226 24.55 15.88 -0.39
N VAL A 227 24.11 14.61 -0.45
CA VAL A 227 23.21 14.03 0.58
C VAL A 227 23.86 14.05 1.96
N GLU A 228 25.14 13.74 2.01
CA GLU A 228 25.97 13.66 3.20
C GLU A 228 26.13 15.04 3.85
N GLU A 229 26.36 16.09 3.03
CA GLU A 229 26.49 17.48 3.50
C GLU A 229 25.18 17.99 4.13
N VAL A 230 24.04 17.64 3.53
CA VAL A 230 22.73 17.98 4.09
C VAL A 230 22.50 17.23 5.40
N ALA A 231 22.86 15.94 5.47
CA ALA A 231 22.73 15.14 6.69
C ALA A 231 23.56 15.70 7.85
N ASP A 232 24.84 16.03 7.60
CA ASP A 232 25.74 16.64 8.58
C ASP A 232 25.19 17.98 9.07
N THR A 233 24.73 18.82 8.15
CA THR A 233 24.17 20.14 8.49
C THR A 233 22.91 20.03 9.35
N MET A 234 22.03 19.07 9.07
CA MET A 234 20.80 18.87 9.85
C MET A 234 21.09 18.32 11.25
N LEU A 235 22.05 17.41 11.39
CA LEU A 235 22.46 16.91 12.69
C LEU A 235 23.16 18.01 13.51
N LEU A 236 24.02 18.81 12.87
CA LEU A 236 24.67 19.96 13.52
C LEU A 236 23.64 21.01 13.96
N PHE A 237 22.64 21.32 13.11
CA PHE A 237 21.54 22.21 13.46
C PHE A 237 20.77 21.69 14.67
N GLY A 238 20.47 20.39 14.72
CA GLY A 238 19.82 19.75 15.86
C GLY A 238 20.62 19.87 17.15
N GLN A 239 21.93 19.66 17.07
CA GLN A 239 22.84 19.79 18.21
C GLN A 239 22.90 21.24 18.73
N ILE A 240 23.06 22.21 17.82
CA ILE A 240 23.13 23.64 18.18
C ILE A 240 21.84 24.11 18.86
N ASN A 241 20.69 23.68 18.35
CA ASN A 241 19.39 24.10 18.86
C ASN A 241 18.81 23.17 19.94
N ALA A 242 19.55 22.16 20.38
CA ALA A 242 19.11 21.13 21.32
C ALA A 242 17.77 20.46 20.92
N ILE A 243 17.58 20.24 19.61
CA ILE A 243 16.38 19.61 19.05
C ILE A 243 16.62 18.11 18.95
N SER A 244 15.61 17.34 19.35
CA SER A 244 15.69 15.88 19.29
C SER A 244 15.62 15.36 17.84
N HIS A 245 16.25 14.21 17.55
CA HIS A 245 16.31 13.68 16.18
C HIS A 245 14.95 13.50 15.48
N HIS A 246 13.89 13.17 16.22
CA HIS A 246 12.55 13.01 15.64
C HIS A 246 11.90 14.35 15.30
N GLU A 247 12.17 15.40 16.08
CA GLU A 247 11.75 16.77 15.78
C GLU A 247 12.51 17.32 14.57
N ILE A 248 13.81 17.00 14.40
CA ILE A 248 14.55 17.36 13.18
C ILE A 248 13.84 16.78 11.96
N VAL A 249 13.50 15.48 11.96
CA VAL A 249 12.78 14.84 10.85
C VAL A 249 11.43 15.51 10.59
N SER A 250 10.69 15.83 11.65
CA SER A 250 9.41 16.54 11.56
C SER A 250 9.58 17.94 10.94
N ASP A 251 10.57 18.71 11.39
CA ASP A 251 10.84 20.07 10.90
C ASP A 251 11.33 20.06 9.45
N MET A 252 12.15 19.07 9.06
CA MET A 252 12.56 18.88 7.67
C MET A 252 11.36 18.60 6.76
N LEU A 253 10.44 17.73 7.19
CA LEU A 253 9.18 17.45 6.47
C LEU A 253 8.34 18.71 6.35
N HIS A 254 8.20 19.43 7.45
CA HIS A 254 7.43 20.67 7.50
C HIS A 254 7.97 21.74 6.56
N ALA A 255 9.29 21.94 6.55
CA ALA A 255 9.97 22.85 5.62
C ALA A 255 9.82 22.40 4.16
N SER A 256 9.88 21.10 3.89
CA SER A 256 9.71 20.56 2.53
C SER A 256 8.28 20.73 2.02
N PHE A 257 7.27 20.54 2.88
CA PHE A 257 5.88 20.85 2.53
C PHE A 257 5.66 22.35 2.29
N MET A 258 6.33 23.23 3.04
CA MET A 258 6.27 24.68 2.77
C MET A 258 6.76 25.02 1.38
N ILE A 259 7.93 24.50 0.98
CA ILE A 259 8.48 24.76 -0.35
C ILE A 259 7.52 24.25 -1.42
N LEU A 260 6.93 23.06 -1.21
CA LEU A 260 5.94 22.49 -2.14
C LEU A 260 4.68 23.36 -2.25
N LEU A 261 4.21 23.96 -1.16
CA LEU A 261 3.05 24.87 -1.17
C LEU A 261 3.38 26.22 -1.84
N GLU A 262 4.52 26.83 -1.50
CA GLU A 262 4.99 28.11 -2.08
C GLU A 262 5.21 27.99 -3.60
N GLU A 263 5.67 26.83 -4.08
CA GLU A 263 5.84 26.57 -5.52
C GLU A 263 4.53 26.26 -6.25
N GLN A 264 3.53 25.70 -5.58
CA GLN A 264 2.19 25.54 -6.16
C GLN A 264 1.52 26.90 -6.40
N GLU A 265 1.71 27.87 -5.50
CA GLU A 265 1.15 29.22 -5.64
C GLU A 265 1.82 30.04 -6.75
N THR A 266 3.10 29.78 -7.06
CA THR A 266 3.91 30.59 -7.99
C THR A 266 3.85 30.14 -9.46
N ARG A 267 3.09 29.07 -9.80
CA ARG A 267 2.80 28.60 -11.19
C ARG A 267 4.01 28.28 -12.09
N ASP A 268 5.22 28.15 -11.55
CA ASP A 268 6.39 27.79 -12.35
C ASP A 268 6.52 26.28 -12.57
N ASN A 269 7.05 25.89 -13.74
CA ASN A 269 7.31 24.51 -14.21
C ASN A 269 8.29 23.69 -13.33
N CYS A 270 8.54 24.10 -12.08
CA CYS A 270 9.53 23.53 -11.17
C CYS A 270 9.03 22.31 -10.36
N LYS A 271 7.80 21.83 -10.62
CA LYS A 271 7.15 20.72 -9.87
C LYS A 271 8.03 19.47 -9.75
N SER A 272 8.83 19.14 -10.76
CA SER A 272 9.68 17.94 -10.75
C SER A 272 10.83 18.00 -9.75
N SER A 273 11.36 19.19 -9.45
CA SER A 273 12.55 19.33 -8.60
C SER A 273 12.24 19.13 -7.12
N ILE A 274 11.07 19.60 -6.67
CA ILE A 274 10.63 19.46 -5.28
C ILE A 274 10.09 18.06 -5.00
N GLU A 275 9.39 17.44 -5.94
CA GLU A 275 8.98 16.03 -5.84
C GLU A 275 10.21 15.11 -5.79
N MET A 276 11.23 15.35 -6.62
CA MET A 276 12.50 14.63 -6.55
C MET A 276 13.22 14.86 -5.22
N PHE A 277 13.16 16.07 -4.66
CA PHE A 277 13.74 16.33 -3.35
C PHE A 277 13.00 15.56 -2.24
N PHE A 278 11.68 15.69 -2.17
CA PHE A 278 10.85 15.13 -1.12
C PHE A 278 10.83 13.61 -1.17
N TYR A 279 10.59 13.04 -2.35
CA TYR A 279 10.55 11.60 -2.50
C TYR A 279 11.96 11.05 -2.54
N VAL A 280 12.88 11.51 -3.41
CA VAL A 280 14.17 10.82 -3.61
C VAL A 280 15.27 11.27 -2.65
N LYS A 281 15.51 12.56 -2.51
CA LYS A 281 16.70 13.07 -1.79
C LYS A 281 16.53 13.00 -0.27
N MET A 282 15.37 13.38 0.24
CA MET A 282 15.08 13.42 1.68
C MET A 282 15.25 12.06 2.40
N PRO A 283 14.74 10.92 1.89
CA PRO A 283 15.02 9.64 2.55
C PRO A 283 16.50 9.26 2.48
N ARG A 284 17.22 9.60 1.40
CA ARG A 284 18.68 9.39 1.35
C ARG A 284 19.39 10.22 2.42
N VAL A 285 18.95 11.45 2.66
CA VAL A 285 19.47 12.29 3.75
C VAL A 285 19.22 11.63 5.10
N TRP A 286 18.01 11.11 5.36
CA TRP A 286 17.75 10.40 6.60
C TRP A 286 18.55 9.11 6.73
N ALA A 287 18.79 8.39 5.64
CA ALA A 287 19.67 7.22 5.61
C ALA A 287 21.11 7.60 6.01
N ALA A 288 21.62 8.71 5.48
CA ALA A 288 22.93 9.25 5.85
C ALA A 288 22.95 9.71 7.33
N MET A 289 21.91 10.40 7.81
CA MET A 289 21.80 10.78 9.22
C MET A 289 21.77 9.55 10.15
N ILE A 290 21.14 8.45 9.75
CA ILE A 290 21.15 7.19 10.51
C ILE A 290 22.56 6.63 10.58
N LYS A 291 23.30 6.60 9.46
CA LYS A 291 24.72 6.18 9.44
C LYS A 291 25.60 7.03 10.36
N LEU A 292 25.24 8.31 10.53
CA LEU A 292 25.92 9.27 11.41
C LEU A 292 25.47 9.22 12.88
N GLY A 293 24.58 8.29 13.25
CA GLY A 293 24.20 8.03 14.64
C GLY A 293 22.75 8.37 15.01
N MET A 294 21.92 8.79 14.06
CA MET A 294 20.48 8.93 14.30
C MET A 294 19.81 7.55 14.42
N LYS A 295 19.02 7.36 15.48
CA LYS A 295 18.22 6.13 15.65
C LYS A 295 17.11 6.05 14.60
N PRO A 296 16.93 4.93 13.87
CA PRO A 296 15.87 4.77 12.85
C PRO A 296 14.45 5.05 13.38
N GLU A 297 14.18 4.75 14.64
CA GLU A 297 12.89 5.02 15.28
C GLU A 297 12.56 6.51 15.32
N SER A 298 13.58 7.37 15.30
CA SER A 298 13.42 8.82 15.27
C SER A 298 12.78 9.28 13.96
N VAL A 299 13.13 8.64 12.83
CA VAL A 299 12.50 8.92 11.54
C VAL A 299 11.03 8.58 11.60
N VAL A 300 10.71 7.37 12.05
CA VAL A 300 9.32 6.89 12.15
C VAL A 300 8.49 7.83 13.04
N LYS A 301 9.01 8.18 14.22
CA LYS A 301 8.35 9.12 15.14
C LYS A 301 8.16 10.51 14.53
N GLY A 302 9.17 11.04 13.83
CA GLY A 302 9.10 12.34 13.19
C GLY A 302 8.04 12.40 12.09
N VAL A 303 7.97 11.37 11.23
CA VAL A 303 6.94 11.33 10.19
C VAL A 303 5.54 11.09 10.78
N GLN A 304 5.41 10.26 11.82
CA GLN A 304 4.14 10.08 12.54
C GLN A 304 3.64 11.38 13.17
N HIS A 305 4.56 12.15 13.78
CA HIS A 305 4.25 13.46 14.35
C HIS A 305 3.70 14.41 13.28
N MET A 306 4.40 14.54 12.14
CA MET A 306 3.95 15.35 11.02
C MET A 306 2.57 14.89 10.48
N LEU A 307 2.34 13.58 10.35
CA LEU A 307 1.03 13.07 9.94
C LEU A 307 -0.08 13.40 10.93
N SER A 308 0.22 13.41 12.23
CA SER A 308 -0.76 13.76 13.26
C SER A 308 -1.13 15.24 13.19
N GLU A 309 -0.16 16.13 12.91
CA GLU A 309 -0.40 17.55 12.68
C GLU A 309 -1.14 17.78 11.35
N CYS A 310 -0.75 17.10 10.27
CA CYS A 310 -1.48 17.09 9.00
C CYS A 310 -2.92 16.61 9.16
N ARG A 311 -3.20 15.56 9.93
CA ARG A 311 -4.57 15.07 10.19
C ARG A 311 -5.47 16.12 10.83
N GLN A 312 -4.92 17.02 11.65
CA GLN A 312 -5.67 18.13 12.25
C GLN A 312 -6.02 19.22 11.20
N VAL A 313 -5.27 19.30 10.11
CA VAL A 313 -5.51 20.23 8.97
C VAL A 313 -6.34 19.58 7.86
N TYR A 314 -6.25 18.25 7.68
CA TYR A 314 -6.82 17.45 6.58
C TYR A 314 -8.16 16.76 6.91
N PHE A 315 -9.01 17.34 7.77
CA PHE A 315 -10.41 16.91 7.84
C PHE A 315 -11.23 17.29 6.59
N SER A 316 -10.59 17.76 5.50
CA SER A 316 -11.26 18.17 4.28
C SER A 316 -10.85 17.50 2.96
N LEU A 317 -9.77 16.72 2.82
CA LEU A 317 -9.47 16.04 1.54
C LEU A 317 -8.71 14.71 1.66
N HIS A 318 -9.23 13.67 1.00
CA HIS A 318 -8.62 12.35 0.82
C HIS A 318 -7.30 12.43 0.00
N SER A 319 -6.42 11.44 0.18
CA SER A 319 -5.36 10.97 -0.77
C SER A 319 -3.86 11.16 -0.42
N CYS A 320 -3.45 11.84 0.65
CA CYS A 320 -2.00 12.09 0.91
C CYS A 320 -1.29 11.10 1.86
N LYS A 321 -1.98 10.17 2.53
CA LYS A 321 -1.42 9.42 3.68
C LYS A 321 -0.40 8.32 3.33
N LEU A 322 -0.32 7.86 2.08
CA LEU A 322 0.32 6.56 1.76
C LEU A 322 1.55 6.61 0.85
N SER A 323 1.69 7.59 -0.05
CA SER A 323 2.83 7.65 -0.99
C SER A 323 4.16 8.04 -0.36
N GLY A 324 4.17 8.92 0.65
CA GLY A 324 5.42 9.38 1.27
C GLY A 324 6.11 8.27 2.08
N HIS A 325 5.38 7.59 2.96
CA HIS A 325 5.98 6.68 3.96
C HIS A 325 6.63 5.42 3.38
N LEU A 326 6.00 4.86 2.36
CA LEU A 326 6.40 3.61 1.73
C LEU A 326 7.62 3.85 0.81
N PHE A 327 7.68 5.01 0.16
CA PHE A 327 8.87 5.49 -0.56
C PHE A 327 10.05 5.80 0.38
N LEU A 328 9.78 6.48 1.51
CA LEU A 328 10.83 6.91 2.44
C LEU A 328 11.55 5.70 3.05
N ARG A 329 10.84 4.63 3.43
CA ARG A 329 11.45 3.49 4.15
C ARG A 329 12.30 2.56 3.26
N GLU A 330 11.90 2.33 2.01
CA GLU A 330 12.69 1.52 1.07
C GLU A 330 13.96 2.21 0.57
N ASN A 331 14.04 3.54 0.63
CA ASN A 331 15.24 4.30 0.27
C ASN A 331 16.17 4.56 1.46
N ILE A 332 15.77 4.18 2.68
CA ILE A 332 16.54 4.33 3.92
C ILE A 332 17.32 3.07 4.32
N GLN A 333 16.91 1.88 3.83
CA GLN A 333 17.68 0.64 3.94
C GLN A 333 18.70 0.50 2.80
#